data_AF-A0A6I0S7H5-F1
#
_entry.id   AF-A0A6I0S7H5-F1
#
_cell.length_a   1.000
_cell.length_b   1.000
_cell.length_c   1.000
_cell.angle_alpha   90.00
_cell.angle_beta   90.00
_cell.angle_gamma   90.00
#
_symmetry.space_group_name_H-M   'P 1'
#
loop_
_entity.id
_entity.type
_entity.pdbx_description
1 polymer ?
#
loop_
_entity_poly.entity_id
_entity_poly.type
_entity_poly.pdbx_seq_one_letter_code
_entity_poly.pdbx_strand_id
1 'polypeptide(L)'
;MLGRRVMPIMHEISHLPGGHKPLNFVHKLADGSTRHVQTYAGPIEIYGDKLMLCIVHDITEQKRLEEQLEHAAHHDAMTGLLNRRQFYHITEPGQMQHLAIAQDYSLLLIDTDRFKHINDLYGHSKGDEVLCALARTLESCARKGDLVFRWGGEEFVLLLPRTPLDTALSLAETIRVS
;
A
#
# COMPACT_ATOMS: atom_id res chain seq x y z
N MET A 1 4.33 -16.64 -33.99
CA MET A 1 5.78 -16.41 -34.21
C MET A 1 6.37 -15.50 -33.11
N LEU A 2 6.43 -15.95 -31.85
CA LEU A 2 7.08 -15.21 -30.75
C LEU A 2 8.55 -15.63 -30.51
N GLY A 3 8.96 -16.83 -30.95
CA GLY A 3 10.25 -17.43 -30.60
C GLY A 3 11.50 -16.83 -31.26
N ARG A 4 11.38 -16.09 -32.38
CA ARG A 4 12.56 -15.53 -33.08
C ARG A 4 13.14 -14.26 -32.45
N ARG A 5 12.39 -13.58 -31.57
CA ARG A 5 12.87 -12.37 -30.86
C ARG A 5 13.56 -12.68 -29.52
N VAL A 6 13.51 -13.93 -29.06
CA VAL A 6 14.08 -14.36 -27.77
C VAL A 6 15.53 -14.85 -27.91
N MET A 7 15.87 -15.41 -29.08
CA MET A 7 17.21 -15.95 -29.39
C MET A 7 18.39 -14.96 -29.18
N PRO A 8 18.29 -13.66 -29.54
CA PRO A 8 19.42 -12.74 -29.35
C PRO A 8 19.71 -12.46 -27.87
N ILE A 9 18.65 -12.31 -27.07
CA ILE A 9 18.73 -12.09 -25.61
C ILE A 9 19.32 -13.34 -24.94
N MET A 10 18.86 -14.52 -25.36
CA MET A 10 19.37 -15.82 -24.89
C MET A 10 20.86 -16.02 -25.22
N HIS A 11 21.30 -15.55 -26.38
CA HIS A 11 22.70 -15.61 -26.79
C HIS A 11 23.59 -14.71 -25.92
N GLU A 12 23.20 -13.46 -25.67
CA GLU A 12 23.94 -12.54 -24.79
C GLU A 12 24.02 -13.05 -23.34
N ILE A 13 22.91 -13.57 -22.80
CA ILE A 13 22.86 -14.11 -21.42
C ILE A 13 23.80 -15.33 -21.27
N SER A 14 23.96 -16.15 -22.31
CA SER A 14 24.81 -17.36 -22.29
C SER A 14 26.33 -17.11 -22.21
N HIS A 15 26.78 -15.85 -22.29
CA HIS A 15 28.19 -15.47 -22.26
C HIS A 15 28.61 -14.73 -20.98
N LEU A 16 27.68 -14.49 -20.03
CA LEU A 16 27.98 -13.75 -18.80
C LEU A 16 28.53 -14.69 -17.70
N PRO A 17 29.71 -14.41 -17.12
CA PRO A 17 30.26 -15.20 -16.02
C PRO A 17 29.61 -14.81 -14.67
N GLY A 18 29.15 -15.81 -13.92
CA GLY A 18 28.60 -15.64 -12.57
C GLY A 18 27.06 -15.70 -12.54
N GLY A 19 26.53 -16.62 -11.73
CA GLY A 19 25.10 -16.94 -11.60
C GLY A 19 24.18 -15.73 -11.64
N HIS A 20 23.21 -15.80 -12.54
CA HIS A 20 22.31 -14.72 -12.91
C HIS A 20 21.51 -14.17 -11.72
N LYS A 21 21.43 -12.84 -11.63
CA LYS A 21 20.39 -12.21 -10.80
C LYS A 21 19.01 -12.63 -11.34
N PRO A 22 18.09 -13.07 -10.47
CA PRO A 22 16.75 -13.40 -10.90
C PRO A 22 16.06 -12.21 -11.58
N LEU A 23 15.32 -12.49 -12.65
CA LEU A 23 14.44 -11.50 -13.27
C LEU A 23 12.99 -11.83 -12.89
N ASN A 24 12.25 -10.80 -12.47
CA ASN A 24 10.84 -10.94 -12.10
C ASN A 24 9.95 -10.51 -13.26
N PHE A 25 8.98 -11.35 -13.62
CA PHE A 25 8.03 -11.10 -14.70
C PHE A 25 6.60 -11.43 -14.28
N VAL A 26 5.63 -10.90 -15.02
CA VAL A 26 4.24 -11.40 -14.99
C VAL A 26 4.04 -12.30 -16.21
N HIS A 27 3.79 -13.58 -15.96
CA HIS A 27 3.47 -14.56 -16.98
C HIS A 27 1.97 -14.69 -17.15
N LYS A 28 1.49 -14.74 -18.39
CA LYS A 28 0.11 -15.10 -18.72
C LYS A 28 0.05 -16.59 -19.08
N LEU A 29 -0.75 -17.35 -18.35
CA LEU A 29 -0.98 -18.77 -18.58
C LEU A 29 -1.93 -18.99 -19.77
N ALA A 30 -2.03 -20.23 -20.25
CA ALA A 30 -2.88 -20.60 -21.39
C ALA A 30 -4.37 -20.36 -21.12
N ASP A 31 -4.79 -20.46 -19.86
CA ASP A 31 -6.15 -20.16 -19.40
C ASP A 31 -6.43 -18.64 -19.27
N GLY A 32 -5.42 -17.80 -19.50
CA GLY A 32 -5.49 -16.35 -19.44
C GLY A 32 -5.18 -15.75 -18.07
N SER A 33 -5.04 -16.55 -17.02
CA SER A 33 -4.64 -16.08 -15.68
C SER A 33 -3.18 -15.61 -15.67
N THR A 34 -2.81 -14.80 -14.67
CA THR A 34 -1.47 -14.25 -14.53
C THR A 34 -0.74 -14.77 -13.30
N ARG A 35 0.57 -15.00 -13.41
CA ARG A 35 1.45 -15.38 -12.30
C ARG A 35 2.65 -14.45 -12.24
N HIS A 36 3.00 -14.00 -11.04
CA HIS A 36 4.31 -13.40 -10.82
C HIS A 36 5.33 -14.53 -10.78
N VAL A 37 6.36 -14.44 -11.60
CA VAL A 37 7.41 -15.44 -11.64
C VAL A 37 8.78 -14.81 -11.48
N GLN A 38 9.65 -15.57 -10.85
CA GLN A 38 11.07 -15.31 -10.78
C GLN A 38 11.78 -16.31 -11.69
N THR A 39 12.49 -15.81 -12.69
CA THR A 39 13.13 -16.65 -13.70
C THR A 39 14.64 -16.57 -13.58
N TYR A 40 15.28 -17.75 -13.60
CA TYR A 40 16.71 -17.93 -13.73
C TYR A 40 16.97 -18.63 -15.06
N ALA A 41 17.80 -18.04 -15.91
CA ALA A 41 18.18 -18.64 -17.19
C ALA A 41 19.70 -18.59 -17.33
N GLY A 42 20.33 -19.72 -17.61
CA GLY A 42 21.77 -19.79 -17.80
C GLY A 42 22.20 -21.00 -18.64
N PRO A 43 23.40 -20.95 -19.24
CA PRO A 43 23.92 -22.08 -20.02
C PRO A 43 24.34 -23.22 -19.09
N ILE A 44 24.08 -24.46 -19.51
CA ILE A 44 24.62 -25.67 -18.88
C ILE A 44 25.21 -26.58 -19.94
N GLU A 45 26.16 -27.42 -19.57
CA GLU A 45 26.73 -28.44 -20.46
C GLU A 45 26.41 -29.82 -19.91
N ILE A 46 25.74 -30.66 -20.71
CA ILE A 46 25.38 -32.03 -20.36
C ILE A 46 25.87 -32.93 -21.49
N TYR A 47 26.75 -33.88 -21.18
CA TYR A 47 27.34 -34.84 -22.14
C TYR A 47 27.98 -34.20 -23.39
N GLY A 48 28.51 -32.97 -23.26
CA GLY A 48 29.14 -32.22 -24.36
C GLY A 48 28.17 -31.34 -25.17
N ASP A 49 26.86 -31.40 -24.87
CA ASP A 49 25.85 -30.52 -25.47
C ASP A 49 25.62 -29.28 -24.61
N LYS A 50 25.71 -28.08 -25.21
CA LYS A 50 25.38 -26.81 -24.56
C LYS A 50 23.88 -26.57 -24.61
N LEU A 51 23.25 -26.57 -23.44
CA LEU A 51 21.81 -26.35 -23.25
C LEU A 51 21.56 -25.05 -22.48
N MET A 52 20.32 -24.58 -22.51
CA MET A 52 19.86 -23.51 -21.64
C MET A 52 18.98 -24.08 -20.54
N LEU A 53 19.40 -23.90 -19.29
CA LEU A 53 18.58 -24.18 -18.13
C LEU A 53 17.72 -22.95 -17.85
N CYS A 54 16.40 -23.11 -17.85
CA CYS A 54 15.45 -22.11 -17.40
C CYS A 54 14.67 -22.64 -16.21
N ILE A 55 14.84 -22.01 -15.05
CA ILE A 55 14.04 -22.26 -13.86
C ILE A 55 13.05 -21.10 -13.72
N VAL A 56 11.76 -21.43 -13.60
CA VAL A 56 10.69 -20.46 -13.38
C VAL A 56 10.03 -20.79 -12.06
N HIS A 57 10.16 -19.89 -11.08
CA HIS A 57 9.55 -20.03 -9.76
C HIS A 57 8.32 -19.13 -9.67
N ASP A 58 7.15 -19.68 -9.34
CA ASP A 58 5.95 -18.89 -9.08
C ASP A 58 6.08 -18.19 -7.71
N ILE A 59 6.15 -16.86 -7.74
CA ILE A 59 6.24 -15.99 -6.56
C ILE A 59 4.94 -15.21 -6.33
N THR A 60 3.83 -15.61 -6.95
CA THR A 60 2.54 -14.91 -6.84
C THR A 60 2.09 -14.80 -5.39
N GLU A 61 2.15 -15.89 -4.63
CA GLU A 61 1.73 -15.89 -3.23
C GLU A 61 2.66 -15.06 -2.35
N GLN A 62 3.98 -15.11 -2.61
CA GLN A 62 4.93 -14.26 -1.91
C GLN A 62 4.63 -12.78 -2.15
N LYS A 63 4.39 -12.39 -3.41
CA LYS A 63 4.03 -11.01 -3.76
C LYS A 63 2.73 -10.57 -3.10
N ARG A 64 1.72 -11.44 -3.09
CA ARG A 64 0.44 -11.19 -2.41
C ARG A 64 0.63 -10.96 -0.91
N LEU A 65 1.46 -11.77 -0.25
CA LEU A 65 1.77 -11.63 1.18
C LEU A 65 2.60 -10.38 1.47
N GLU A 66 3.57 -10.05 0.62
CA GLU A 66 4.34 -8.79 0.69
C GLU A 66 3.41 -7.58 0.63
N GLU A 67 2.48 -7.54 -0.34
CA GLU A 67 1.48 -6.47 -0.47
C GLU A 67 0.56 -6.38 0.75
N GLN A 68 0.13 -7.52 1.31
CA GLN A 68 -0.67 -7.53 2.53
C GLN A 68 0.10 -7.02 3.74
N LEU A 69 1.37 -7.39 3.87
CA LEU A 69 2.25 -6.91 4.94
C LEU A 69 2.48 -5.40 4.82
N GLU A 70 2.71 -4.91 3.61
CA GLU A 70 2.86 -3.48 3.34
C GLU A 70 1.56 -2.74 3.67
N HIS A 71 0.41 -3.23 3.22
CA HIS A 71 -0.88 -2.64 3.54
C HIS A 71 -1.12 -2.60 5.06
N ALA A 72 -0.91 -3.71 5.77
CA ALA A 72 -1.08 -3.81 7.22
C ALA A 72 -0.06 -2.94 8.00
N ALA A 73 1.12 -2.68 7.45
CA ALA A 73 2.10 -1.79 8.05
C ALA A 73 1.64 -0.32 8.04
N HIS A 74 0.80 0.05 7.06
CA HIS A 74 0.40 1.44 6.82
C HIS A 74 -1.06 1.76 7.16
N HIS A 75 -1.92 0.76 7.31
CA HIS A 75 -3.35 0.93 7.56
C HIS A 75 -3.79 0.35 8.90
N ASP A 76 -4.89 0.89 9.45
CA ASP A 76 -5.59 0.33 10.60
C ASP A 76 -6.47 -0.83 10.15
N ALA A 77 -6.33 -1.99 10.78
CA ALA A 77 -7.01 -3.20 10.36
C ALA A 77 -8.55 -3.15 10.52
N MET A 78 -9.05 -2.26 11.38
CA MET A 78 -10.47 -2.17 11.68
C MET A 78 -11.18 -1.15 10.77
N THR A 79 -10.63 0.06 10.65
CA THR A 79 -11.25 1.12 9.84
C THR A 79 -10.79 1.13 8.39
N GLY A 80 -9.63 0.53 8.07
CA GLY A 80 -9.00 0.62 6.77
C GLY A 80 -8.30 1.95 6.48
N LEU A 81 -8.36 2.93 7.40
CA LEU A 81 -7.67 4.21 7.28
C LEU A 81 -6.15 4.05 7.43
N LEU A 82 -5.39 5.10 7.09
CA LEU A 82 -3.97 5.13 7.42
C LEU A 82 -3.79 5.06 8.94
N ASN A 83 -2.78 4.33 9.40
CA ASN A 83 -2.49 4.22 10.83
C ASN A 83 -1.54 5.33 11.32
N ARG A 84 -1.41 5.44 12.64
CA ARG A 84 -0.48 6.38 13.28
C ARG A 84 0.97 6.26 12.81
N ARG A 85 1.46 5.05 12.52
CA ARG A 85 2.83 4.85 12.01
C ARG A 85 2.98 5.52 10.64
N GLN A 86 1.97 5.43 9.80
CA GLN A 86 1.99 6.04 8.47
C GLN A 86 1.91 7.56 8.53
N PHE A 87 1.21 8.13 9.51
CA PHE A 87 1.26 9.57 9.77
C PHE A 87 2.70 10.04 9.97
N TYR A 88 3.43 9.41 10.91
CA TYR A 88 4.82 9.78 11.18
C TYR A 88 5.69 9.69 9.94
N HIS A 89 5.58 8.59 9.19
CA HIS A 89 6.32 8.39 7.95
C HIS A 89 6.06 9.50 6.92
N ILE A 90 4.80 9.88 6.71
CA ILE A 90 4.42 10.94 5.76
C ILE A 90 4.88 12.32 6.22
N THR A 91 4.88 12.56 7.54
CA THR A 91 5.31 13.82 8.13
C THR A 91 6.83 13.95 8.30
N GLU A 92 7.61 12.94 7.90
CA GLU A 92 9.06 13.08 7.83
C GLU A 92 9.43 14.19 6.83
N PRO A 93 10.39 15.09 7.14
CA PRO A 93 10.68 16.27 6.31
C PRO A 93 10.93 15.96 4.82
N GLY A 94 11.63 14.85 4.53
CA GLY A 94 11.89 14.42 3.15
C GLY A 94 10.62 13.97 2.42
N GLN A 95 9.70 13.31 3.13
CA GLN A 95 8.42 12.86 2.56
C GLN A 95 7.44 14.02 2.39
N MET A 96 7.34 14.92 3.36
CA MET A 96 6.47 16.09 3.23
C MET A 96 6.84 16.97 2.03
N GLN A 97 8.14 17.09 1.72
CA GLN A 97 8.60 17.80 0.53
C GLN A 97 8.23 17.06 -0.75
N HIS A 98 8.46 15.74 -0.80
CA HIS A 98 8.10 14.91 -1.95
C HIS A 98 6.60 14.95 -2.26
N LEU A 99 5.77 14.93 -1.22
CA LEU A 99 4.31 14.96 -1.32
C LEU A 99 3.73 16.38 -1.49
N ALA A 100 4.59 17.41 -1.60
CA ALA A 100 4.19 18.82 -1.68
C ALA A 100 3.26 19.27 -0.53
N ILE A 101 3.45 18.68 0.66
CA ILE A 101 2.75 19.00 1.91
C ILE A 101 3.52 20.08 2.70
N ALA A 102 4.83 20.15 2.54
CA ALA A 102 5.75 20.93 3.40
C ALA A 102 5.55 22.46 3.39
N GLN A 103 4.78 23.04 2.47
CA GLN A 103 4.70 24.50 2.32
C GLN A 103 3.58 25.12 3.16
N ASP A 104 2.38 24.52 3.15
CA ASP A 104 1.22 24.97 3.93
C ASP A 104 0.33 23.76 4.18
N TYR A 105 -0.07 23.50 5.41
CA TYR A 105 -1.05 22.46 5.74
C TYR A 105 -1.78 22.78 7.05
N SER A 106 -2.97 22.21 7.20
CA SER A 106 -3.70 22.20 8.46
C SER A 106 -3.83 20.76 8.97
N LEU A 107 -3.91 20.61 10.30
CA LEU A 107 -4.18 19.35 10.97
C LEU A 107 -5.47 19.47 11.77
N LEU A 108 -6.34 18.48 11.66
CA LEU A 108 -7.50 18.32 12.55
C LEU A 108 -7.29 17.07 13.39
N LEU A 109 -7.40 17.21 14.70
CA LEU A 109 -7.51 16.10 15.63
C LEU A 109 -8.97 15.96 16.02
N ILE A 110 -9.51 14.75 15.89
CA ILE A 110 -10.93 14.45 16.10
C ILE A 110 -11.01 13.34 17.13
N ASP A 111 -11.81 13.56 18.17
CA ASP A 111 -12.09 12.60 19.22
C ASP A 111 -13.60 12.36 19.31
N THR A 112 -14.00 11.15 19.67
CA THR A 112 -15.41 10.77 19.73
C THR A 112 -15.92 10.88 21.16
N ASP A 113 -16.74 11.92 21.43
CA ASP A 113 -17.30 12.13 22.76
C ASP A 113 -18.05 10.90 23.29
N ARG A 114 -17.71 10.49 24.52
CA ARG A 114 -18.40 9.42 25.26
C ARG A 114 -18.36 8.05 24.57
N PHE A 115 -17.37 7.77 23.72
CA PHE A 115 -17.26 6.47 23.06
C PHE A 115 -17.21 5.29 24.05
N LYS A 116 -16.55 5.46 25.20
CA LYS A 116 -16.58 4.47 26.29
C LYS A 116 -17.99 4.09 26.73
N HIS A 117 -18.92 5.04 26.79
CA HIS A 117 -20.31 4.77 27.18
C HIS A 117 -21.03 3.91 26.13
N ILE A 118 -20.70 4.04 24.84
CA ILE A 118 -21.21 3.19 23.77
C ILE A 118 -20.71 1.75 23.98
N ASN A 119 -19.42 1.58 24.25
CA ASN A 119 -18.84 0.26 24.53
C ASN A 119 -19.46 -0.39 25.78
N ASP A 120 -19.64 0.38 26.85
CA ASP A 120 -20.19 -0.11 28.11
C ASP A 120 -21.66 -0.55 27.95
N LEU A 121 -22.44 0.15 27.12
CA LEU A 121 -23.88 -0.12 26.94
C LEU A 121 -24.18 -1.16 25.85
N TYR A 122 -23.41 -1.16 24.76
CA TYR A 122 -23.70 -1.96 23.55
C TYR A 122 -22.62 -2.99 23.20
N GLY A 123 -21.52 -3.01 23.97
CA GLY A 123 -20.37 -3.90 23.75
C GLY A 123 -19.41 -3.38 22.68
N HIS A 124 -18.17 -3.89 22.75
CA HIS A 124 -17.07 -3.48 21.87
C HIS A 124 -17.38 -3.64 20.38
N SER A 125 -18.06 -4.72 19.98
CA SER A 125 -18.40 -4.92 18.56
C SER A 125 -19.25 -3.79 17.99
N LYS A 126 -20.15 -3.21 18.80
CA LYS A 126 -20.93 -2.04 18.37
C LYS A 126 -20.08 -0.76 18.34
N GLY A 127 -19.14 -0.62 19.28
CA GLY A 127 -18.12 0.43 19.22
C GLY A 127 -17.29 0.37 17.93
N ASP A 128 -16.86 -0.83 17.53
CA ASP A 128 -16.10 -1.04 16.30
C ASP A 128 -16.92 -0.64 15.06
N GLU A 129 -18.21 -0.96 15.03
CA GLU A 129 -19.13 -0.49 13.97
C GLU A 129 -19.22 1.05 13.93
N VAL A 130 -19.29 1.70 15.09
CA VAL A 130 -19.33 3.17 15.19
C VAL A 130 -18.05 3.79 14.67
N LEU A 131 -16.88 3.24 15.04
CA LEU A 131 -15.60 3.73 14.54
C LEU A 131 -15.43 3.51 13.04
N CYS A 132 -15.92 2.38 12.51
CA CYS A 132 -15.97 2.14 11.07
C CYS A 132 -16.89 3.14 10.35
N ALA A 133 -18.04 3.49 10.94
CA ALA A 133 -18.96 4.47 10.38
C ALA A 133 -18.33 5.87 10.38
N LEU A 134 -17.71 6.27 11.50
CA LEU A 134 -17.00 7.55 11.60
C LEU A 134 -15.86 7.64 10.58
N ALA A 135 -15.07 6.59 10.41
CA ALA A 135 -14.01 6.55 9.40
C ALA A 135 -14.55 6.85 7.98
N ARG A 136 -15.66 6.22 7.59
CA ARG A 136 -16.31 6.46 6.29
C ARG A 136 -16.83 7.88 6.16
N THR A 137 -17.42 8.44 7.23
CA THR A 137 -17.86 9.83 7.25
C THR A 137 -16.68 10.77 7.02
N LEU A 138 -15.57 10.59 7.73
CA LEU A 138 -14.37 11.40 7.58
C LEU A 138 -13.78 11.31 6.16
N GLU A 139 -13.69 10.12 5.58
CA GLU A 139 -13.25 9.95 4.19
C GLU A 139 -14.19 10.63 3.18
N SER A 140 -15.50 10.61 3.43
CA SER A 140 -16.47 11.28 2.55
C SER A 140 -16.39 12.81 2.61
N CYS A 141 -15.98 13.37 3.76
CA CYS A 141 -15.75 14.80 3.93
C CYS A 141 -14.38 15.24 3.39
N ALA A 142 -13.41 14.32 3.29
CA ALA A 142 -12.07 14.59 2.81
C ALA A 142 -12.04 14.79 1.29
N ARG A 143 -11.27 15.77 0.81
CA ARG A 143 -11.09 15.98 -0.63
C ARG A 143 -9.94 15.12 -1.16
N LYS A 144 -9.83 15.03 -2.48
CA LYS A 144 -8.69 14.37 -3.12
C LYS A 144 -7.37 15.01 -2.67
N GLY A 145 -6.52 14.22 -2.01
CA GLY A 145 -5.21 14.62 -1.50
C GLY A 145 -5.18 14.96 -0.01
N ASP A 146 -6.34 15.07 0.64
CA ASP A 146 -6.41 15.05 2.09
C ASP A 146 -6.15 13.61 2.58
N LEU A 147 -5.56 13.47 3.76
CA LEU A 147 -5.19 12.17 4.31
C LEU A 147 -5.87 11.98 5.66
N VAL A 148 -6.59 10.87 5.80
CA VAL A 148 -7.33 10.51 7.01
C VAL A 148 -6.62 9.37 7.71
N PHE A 149 -6.38 9.53 9.01
CA PHE A 149 -5.68 8.57 9.84
C PHE A 149 -6.53 8.17 11.04
N ARG A 150 -6.46 6.89 11.42
CA ARG A 150 -6.82 6.48 12.78
C ARG A 150 -5.59 6.63 13.67
N TRP A 151 -5.66 7.53 14.64
CA TRP A 151 -4.54 7.83 15.54
C TRP A 151 -4.40 6.76 16.63
N GLY A 152 -5.54 6.30 17.17
CA GLY A 152 -5.60 5.22 18.15
C GLY A 152 -6.89 5.31 18.98
N GLY A 153 -7.40 4.18 19.48
CA GLY A 153 -8.66 4.17 20.23
C GLY A 153 -9.82 4.73 19.39
N GLU A 154 -10.39 5.84 19.88
CA GLU A 154 -11.46 6.63 19.26
C GLU A 154 -10.98 7.93 18.58
N GLU A 155 -9.66 8.14 18.48
CA GLU A 155 -9.03 9.33 17.93
C GLU A 155 -8.69 9.20 16.43
N PHE A 156 -8.96 10.26 15.67
CA PHE A 156 -8.68 10.37 14.23
C PHE A 156 -7.91 11.66 13.95
N VAL A 157 -7.10 11.64 12.88
CA VAL A 157 -6.36 12.82 12.41
C VAL A 157 -6.64 13.03 10.93
N LEU A 158 -6.92 14.27 10.53
CA LEU A 158 -6.92 14.67 9.12
C LEU A 158 -5.73 15.59 8.87
N LEU A 159 -4.92 15.24 7.88
CA LEU A 159 -3.89 16.09 7.31
C LEU A 159 -4.44 16.72 6.03
N LEU A 160 -4.46 18.04 6.00
CA LEU A 160 -5.07 18.85 4.95
C LEU A 160 -3.97 19.69 4.26
N PRO A 161 -3.25 19.13 3.26
CA PRO A 161 -2.24 19.87 2.52
C PRO A 161 -2.85 21.08 1.84
N ARG A 162 -2.14 22.22 1.79
CA ARG A 162 -2.56 23.47 1.15
C ARG A 162 -3.96 23.91 1.56
N THR A 163 -4.22 23.89 2.86
CA THR A 163 -5.51 24.26 3.44
C THR A 163 -5.29 25.31 4.52
N PRO A 164 -5.77 26.56 4.31
CA PRO A 164 -5.74 27.60 5.32
C PRO A 164 -6.63 27.28 6.51
N LEU A 165 -6.34 27.89 7.67
CA LEU A 165 -7.04 27.63 8.92
C LEU A 165 -8.56 27.81 8.81
N ASP A 166 -9.05 28.88 8.18
CA ASP A 166 -10.50 29.15 8.07
C ASP A 166 -11.25 28.06 7.29
N THR A 167 -10.60 27.50 6.27
CA THR A 167 -11.15 26.38 5.49
C THR A 167 -11.12 25.08 6.31
N ALA A 168 -10.03 24.84 7.06
CA ALA A 168 -9.94 23.69 7.95
C ALA A 168 -10.99 23.74 9.07
N LEU A 169 -11.26 24.92 9.64
CA LEU A 169 -12.32 25.14 10.63
C LEU A 169 -13.72 24.90 10.04
N SER A 170 -13.97 25.36 8.82
CA SER A 170 -15.24 25.12 8.13
C SER A 170 -15.49 23.62 7.90
N LEU A 171 -14.44 22.88 7.53
CA LEU A 171 -14.49 21.43 7.40
C LEU A 171 -14.72 20.74 8.76
N ALA A 172 -14.02 21.18 9.81
CA ALA A 172 -14.20 20.65 11.15
C ALA A 172 -15.65 20.80 11.64
N GLU A 173 -16.28 21.97 11.41
CA GLU A 173 -17.68 22.18 11.73
C GLU A 173 -18.62 21.32 10.90
N THR A 174 -18.31 21.09 9.62
CA THR A 174 -19.08 20.18 8.75
C THR A 174 -19.04 18.75 9.30
N ILE A 175 -17.86 18.29 9.70
CA ILE A 175 -17.68 16.96 10.30
C ILE A 175 -18.45 16.86 11.63
N ARG A 176 -18.39 17.90 12.48
CA ARG A 176 -19.06 17.91 13.79
C ARG A 176 -20.59 17.77 13.72
N VAL A 177 -21.21 18.22 12.62
CA VAL A 177 -22.68 18.21 12.44
C VAL A 177 -23.18 17.07 11.54
N SER A 178 -22.28 16.27 10.97
CA SER A 178 -22.60 15.11 10.12
C SER A 178 -22.96 13.88 10.96
#